data_AF-A0A7R9UYV0-F1
#
_entry.id   AF-A0A7R9UYV0-F1
#
_cell.length_a   1.000
_cell.length_b   1.000
_cell.length_c   1.000
_cell.angle_alpha   90.00
_cell.angle_beta   90.00
_cell.angle_gamma   90.00
#
_symmetry.space_group_name_H-M   'P 1'
#
loop_
_entity.id
_entity.type
_entity.pdbx_description
1 polymer ?
#
loop_
_entity_poly.entity_id
_entity_poly.type
_entity_poly.pdbx_seq_one_letter_code
_entity_poly.pdbx_strand_id
1 'polypeptide(L)'
;EIIPLCLRIMETGSELSKTVATFIVQKILLDDMGLSYICAIAERFYAVSTVLANMMQVLAEQPSARLLKHIVRCYLRLSENPRAREALRQCLPDSLRDATFSTALKDDVSTK
;
A
#
# COMPACT_ATOMS: atom_id res chain seq x y z
N GLU A 1 9.59 6.83 15.89
CA GLU A 1 8.85 7.06 14.63
C GLU A 1 7.74 6.02 14.48
N ILE A 2 6.57 6.41 13.96
CA ILE A 2 5.39 5.51 13.86
C ILE A 2 5.46 4.59 12.61
N ILE A 3 6.04 5.07 11.50
CA ILE A 3 6.06 4.34 10.22
C ILE A 3 6.75 2.97 10.35
N PRO A 4 7.97 2.83 10.91
CA PRO A 4 8.61 1.51 11.02
C PRO A 4 7.80 0.52 11.86
N LEU A 5 7.10 1.00 12.89
CA LEU A 5 6.22 0.15 13.71
C LEU A 5 5.01 -0.33 12.91
N CYS A 6 4.36 0.57 12.17
CA CYS A 6 3.25 0.20 11.29
C CYS A 6 3.69 -0.80 10.22
N LEU A 7 4.84 -0.59 9.57
CA LEU A 7 5.36 -1.50 8.55
C LEU A 7 5.61 -2.91 9.11
N ARG A 8 6.18 -3.02 10.32
CA ARG A 8 6.36 -4.33 10.98
C ARG A 8 5.03 -5.04 11.26
N ILE A 9 4.02 -4.29 11.71
CA ILE A 9 2.67 -4.84 11.97
C ILE A 9 2.00 -5.24 10.66
N MET A 10 2.14 -4.44 9.60
CA MET A 10 1.62 -4.72 8.27
C MET A 10 2.18 -6.03 7.68
N GLU A 11 3.43 -6.36 8.00
CA GLU A 11 4.08 -7.59 7.52
C GLU A 11 3.68 -8.82 8.35
N THR A 12 3.71 -8.71 9.68
CA THR A 12 3.65 -9.87 10.60
C THR A 12 2.40 -9.98 11.48
N GLY A 13 1.56 -8.93 11.52
CA GLY A 13 0.40 -8.88 12.40
C GLY A 13 -0.76 -9.78 11.97
N SER A 14 -1.79 -9.86 12.82
CA SER A 14 -3.09 -10.44 12.44
C SER A 14 -3.76 -9.58 11.36
N GLU A 15 -4.73 -10.14 10.62
CA GLU A 15 -5.45 -9.41 9.57
C GLU A 15 -6.03 -8.07 10.06
N LEU A 16 -6.63 -8.06 11.26
CA LEU A 16 -7.17 -6.84 11.86
C LEU A 16 -6.06 -5.82 12.14
N SER A 17 -4.95 -6.24 12.75
CA SER A 17 -3.81 -5.36 13.03
C SER A 17 -3.16 -4.83 11.76
N LYS A 18 -3.04 -5.67 10.72
CA LYS A 18 -2.56 -5.26 9.38
C LYS A 18 -3.48 -4.19 8.77
N THR A 19 -4.80 -4.38 8.88
CA THR A 19 -5.78 -3.41 8.39
C THR A 19 -5.65 -2.07 9.08
N VAL A 20 -5.56 -2.05 10.42
CA VAL A 20 -5.40 -0.81 11.19
C VAL A 20 -4.05 -0.14 10.90
N ALA A 21 -2.96 -0.90 10.85
CA ALA A 21 -1.63 -0.36 10.56
C ALA A 21 -1.56 0.22 9.13
N THR A 22 -2.15 -0.46 8.14
CA THR A 22 -2.23 0.04 6.77
C THR A 22 -3.08 1.31 6.70
N PHE A 23 -4.19 1.38 7.43
CA PHE A 23 -5.01 2.59 7.51
C PHE A 23 -4.25 3.77 8.11
N ILE A 24 -3.41 3.55 9.13
CA ILE A 24 -2.55 4.59 9.70
C ILE A 24 -1.54 5.09 8.65
N VAL A 25 -0.83 4.17 7.97
CA VAL A 25 0.11 4.54 6.90
C VAL A 25 -0.60 5.28 5.77
N GLN A 26 -1.80 4.85 5.40
CA GLN A 26 -2.62 5.55 4.42
C GLN A 26 -2.96 6.97 4.86
N LYS A 27 -3.32 7.19 6.14
CA LYS A 27 -3.57 8.54 6.66
C LYS A 27 -2.34 9.43 6.64
N ILE A 28 -1.16 8.86 6.92
CA ILE A 28 0.12 9.57 6.79
C ILE A 28 0.38 9.94 5.32
N LEU A 29 0.15 9.02 4.38
CA LEU A 29 0.34 9.29 2.96
C LEU A 29 -0.65 10.34 2.43
N LEU A 30 -1.87 10.40 2.95
CA LEU A 30 -2.85 11.41 2.56
C LEU A 30 -2.44 12.83 2.98
N ASP A 31 -1.65 12.97 4.03
CA ASP A 31 -1.04 14.24 4.41
C ASP A 31 0.16 14.58 3.51
N ASP A 32 0.24 15.83 3.04
CA ASP A 32 1.31 16.25 2.12
C ASP A 32 2.70 16.18 2.76
N MET A 33 2.82 16.50 4.06
CA MET A 33 4.10 16.38 4.77
C MET A 33 4.48 14.91 4.95
N GLY A 34 3.51 14.05 5.26
CA GLY A 34 3.71 12.61 5.36
C GLY A 34 4.13 11.96 4.04
N LEU A 35 3.47 12.32 2.92
CA LEU A 35 3.87 11.86 1.59
C LEU A 35 5.28 12.32 1.24
N SER A 36 5.57 13.60 1.46
CA SER A 36 6.90 14.17 1.22
C SER A 36 7.96 13.48 2.06
N TYR A 37 7.68 13.20 3.33
CA TYR A 37 8.58 12.49 4.25
C TYR A 37 8.92 11.08 3.75
N ILE A 38 7.93 10.32 3.31
CA ILE A 38 8.09 8.95 2.80
C ILE A 38 8.85 8.96 1.46
N CYS A 39 8.56 9.92 0.58
CA CYS A 39 9.17 10.03 -0.74
C CYS A 39 10.49 10.83 -0.76
N ALA A 40 10.93 11.35 0.38
CA ALA A 40 12.13 12.21 0.48
C ALA A 40 13.40 11.47 0.05
N ILE A 41 13.53 10.20 0.46
CA ILE A 41 14.68 9.33 0.17
C ILE A 41 14.20 7.96 -0.29
N ALA A 42 15.01 7.31 -1.14
CA ALA A 42 14.67 6.03 -1.75
C ALA A 42 14.40 4.93 -0.71
N GLU A 43 15.20 4.88 0.35
CA GLU A 43 15.09 3.86 1.40
C GLU A 43 13.69 3.81 2.04
N ARG A 44 13.11 4.97 2.39
CA ARG A 44 11.77 5.06 2.98
C ARG A 44 10.69 4.62 2.00
N PHE A 45 10.78 5.10 0.76
CA PHE A 45 9.86 4.72 -0.31
C PHE A 45 9.87 3.20 -0.54
N TYR A 46 11.05 2.59 -0.67
CA TYR A 46 11.18 1.16 -0.90
C TYR A 46 10.77 0.34 0.32
N ALA A 47 11.03 0.79 1.55
CA ALA A 47 10.54 0.13 2.75
C ALA A 47 9.00 0.03 2.75
N VAL A 48 8.30 1.11 2.42
CA VAL A 48 6.83 1.11 2.33
C VAL A 48 6.34 0.26 1.15
N SER A 49 6.93 0.45 -0.04
CA SER A 49 6.49 -0.22 -1.26
C SER A 49 6.67 -1.74 -1.21
N THR A 50 7.80 -2.22 -0.67
CA THR A 50 8.07 -3.65 -0.51
C THR A 50 7.06 -4.31 0.42
N VAL A 51 6.74 -3.69 1.57
CA VAL A 51 5.75 -4.24 2.49
C VAL A 51 4.37 -4.29 1.84
N LEU A 52 3.95 -3.23 1.13
CA LEU A 52 2.68 -3.24 0.39
C LEU A 52 2.63 -4.34 -0.68
N ALA A 53 3.74 -4.57 -1.40
CA ALA A 53 3.84 -5.63 -2.41
C ALA A 53 3.73 -7.03 -1.80
N ASN A 54 4.45 -7.29 -0.70
CA ASN A 54 4.38 -8.55 0.03
C ASN A 54 2.95 -8.83 0.53
N MET A 55 2.27 -7.81 1.04
CA MET A 55 0.87 -7.95 1.48
C MET A 55 -0.07 -8.29 0.32
N MET A 56 0.15 -7.75 -0.89
CA MET A 56 -0.67 -8.10 -2.05
C MET A 56 -0.45 -9.55 -2.50
N GLN A 57 0.77 -10.08 -2.41
CA GLN A 57 1.01 -11.49 -2.70
C GLN A 57 0.18 -12.39 -1.77
N VAL A 58 0.16 -12.08 -0.46
CA VAL A 58 -0.68 -12.80 0.52
C VAL A 58 -2.18 -12.65 0.21
N LEU A 59 -2.62 -11.46 -0.21
CA LEU A 59 -4.02 -11.20 -0.56
C LEU A 59 -4.50 -11.97 -1.80
N ALA A 60 -3.59 -12.37 -2.69
CA ALA A 60 -3.95 -13.19 -3.85
C ALA A 60 -4.42 -14.59 -3.42
N GLU A 61 -3.84 -15.13 -2.34
CA GLU A 61 -4.21 -16.43 -1.78
C GLU A 61 -5.33 -16.32 -0.74
N GLN A 62 -5.33 -15.25 0.06
CA GLN A 62 -6.29 -14.99 1.14
C GLN A 62 -6.92 -13.61 0.97
N PRO A 63 -7.99 -13.49 0.15
CA PRO A 63 -8.56 -12.21 -0.19
C PRO A 63 -9.18 -11.48 1.01
N SER A 64 -8.79 -10.22 1.20
CA SER A 64 -9.43 -9.30 2.15
C SER A 64 -9.70 -7.96 1.45
N ALA A 65 -10.97 -7.71 1.13
CA ALA A 65 -11.38 -6.51 0.39
C ALA A 65 -11.02 -5.22 1.15
N ARG A 66 -11.16 -5.21 2.48
CA ARG A 66 -10.83 -4.04 3.32
C ARG A 66 -9.34 -3.73 3.28
N LEU A 67 -8.49 -4.75 3.39
CA LEU A 67 -7.05 -4.56 3.37
C LEU A 67 -6.57 -4.12 1.99
N LEU A 68 -7.05 -4.79 0.93
CA LEU A 68 -6.77 -4.43 -0.46
C LEU A 68 -7.13 -2.96 -0.74
N LYS A 69 -8.31 -2.53 -0.27
CA LYS A 69 -8.81 -1.15 -0.39
C LYS A 69 -7.81 -0.11 0.14
N HIS A 70 -7.18 -0.39 1.29
CA HIS A 70 -6.18 0.50 1.88
C HIS A 70 -4.86 0.47 1.09
N ILE A 71 -4.41 -0.72 0.66
CA ILE A 71 -3.18 -0.87 -0.12
C ILE A 71 -3.26 -0.12 -1.46
N VAL A 72 -4.36 -0.29 -2.21
CA VAL A 72 -4.58 0.42 -3.49
C VAL A 72 -4.53 1.93 -3.29
N ARG A 73 -5.16 2.44 -2.22
CA ARG A 73 -5.12 3.88 -1.89
C ARG A 73 -3.73 4.38 -1.54
N CYS A 74 -2.92 3.57 -0.86
CA CYS A 74 -1.51 3.91 -0.59
C CYS A 74 -0.73 4.03 -1.91
N TYR A 75 -0.87 3.08 -2.84
CA TYR A 75 -0.22 3.16 -4.15
C TYR A 75 -0.69 4.35 -4.97
N LEU A 76 -2.00 4.62 -5.01
CA LEU A 76 -2.55 5.79 -5.70
C LEU A 76 -1.92 7.07 -5.17
N ARG A 77 -1.90 7.25 -3.85
CA ARG A 77 -1.34 8.45 -3.23
C ARG A 77 0.18 8.56 -3.43
N LEU A 78 0.92 7.45 -3.38
CA LEU A 78 2.34 7.43 -3.73
C LEU A 78 2.57 7.88 -5.18
N SER A 79 1.69 7.49 -6.11
CA SER A 79 1.80 7.86 -7.52
C SER A 79 1.60 9.35 -7.81
N GLU A 80 1.04 10.10 -6.86
CA GLU A 80 0.90 11.56 -6.96
C GLU A 80 2.22 12.29 -6.69
N ASN A 81 3.20 11.65 -6.05
CA ASN A 81 4.55 12.19 -5.93
C ASN A 81 5.38 11.87 -7.20
N PRO A 82 5.97 12.86 -7.89
CA PRO A 82 6.69 12.62 -9.15
C PRO A 82 7.85 11.62 -9.05
N ARG A 83 8.59 11.63 -7.92
CA ARG A 83 9.74 10.73 -7.70
C ARG A 83 9.27 9.30 -7.44
N ALA A 84 8.28 9.15 -6.56
CA ALA A 84 7.69 7.84 -6.28
C ALA A 84 7.00 7.27 -7.51
N ARG A 85 6.32 8.09 -8.32
CA ARG A 85 5.70 7.68 -9.58
C ARG A 85 6.71 7.05 -10.54
N GLU A 86 7.90 7.64 -10.68
CA GLU A 86 8.94 7.08 -11.54
C GLU A 86 9.43 5.73 -11.01
N ALA A 87 9.66 5.62 -9.70
CA ALA A 87 10.06 4.37 -9.07
C ALA A 87 8.98 3.28 -9.19
N LEU A 88 7.70 3.65 -9.02
CA LEU A 88 6.56 2.74 -9.15
C LEU A 88 6.45 2.14 -10.56
N ARG A 89 6.90 2.82 -11.62
CA ARG A 89 6.92 2.18 -12.95
C ARG A 89 7.77 0.91 -12.97
N GLN A 90 8.81 0.86 -12.15
CA GLN A 90 9.77 -0.25 -12.07
C GLN A 90 9.37 -1.31 -11.04
N CYS A 91 8.65 -0.93 -9.97
CA CYS A 91 8.36 -1.84 -8.84
C CYS A 91 6.87 -2.07 -8.54
N LEU A 92 5.93 -1.51 -9.32
CA LEU A 92 4.50 -1.76 -9.13
C LEU A 92 4.20 -3.25 -9.36
N PRO A 93 3.57 -3.95 -8.40
CA PRO A 93 3.27 -5.37 -8.54
C PRO A 93 2.31 -5.67 -9.69
N ASP A 94 2.58 -6.75 -10.42
CA ASP A 94 1.77 -7.16 -11.58
C ASP A 94 0.32 -7.50 -11.22
N SER A 95 0.06 -7.91 -9.99
CA SER A 95 -1.29 -8.17 -9.47
C SER A 95 -2.21 -6.93 -9.42
N LEU A 96 -1.65 -5.71 -9.51
CA LEU A 96 -2.40 -4.47 -9.72
C LEU A 96 -2.58 -4.11 -11.19
N ARG A 97 -1.83 -4.74 -12.08
CA ARG A 97 -1.88 -4.53 -13.53
C ARG A 97 -2.76 -5.55 -14.25
N ASP A 98 -2.99 -6.69 -13.61
CA ASP A 98 -3.79 -7.79 -14.16
C ASP A 98 -5.17 -7.89 -13.49
N ALA A 99 -5.88 -8.98 -13.80
CA ALA A 99 -7.23 -9.22 -13.30
C ALA A 99 -7.27 -9.89 -11.91
N THR A 100 -6.14 -10.07 -11.20
CA THR A 100 -6.03 -10.85 -9.95
C THR A 100 -7.07 -10.45 -8.91
N PHE A 101 -7.31 -9.15 -8.74
CA PHE A 101 -8.25 -8.65 -7.73
C PHE A 101 -9.63 -8.23 -8.28
N SER A 102 -9.94 -8.53 -9.55
CA SER A 102 -11.19 -8.08 -10.19
C SER A 102 -12.45 -8.51 -9.43
N THR A 103 -12.42 -9.72 -8.86
CA THR A 103 -13.54 -10.26 -8.06
C THR A 103 -13.64 -9.58 -6.70
N ALA A 104 -12.51 -9.35 -6.02
CA ALA A 104 -12.47 -8.68 -4.72
C ALA A 104 -12.85 -7.19 -4.82
N LEU A 105 -12.65 -6.57 -5.99
CA LEU A 105 -12.99 -5.17 -6.30
C LEU A 105 -14.38 -5.02 -6.92
N LYS A 106 -15.11 -6.11 -7.19
CA LYS A 106 -16.36 -6.08 -7.98
C LYS A 106 -17.40 -5.13 -7.37
N ASP A 107 -17.51 -5.11 -6.05
CA ASP A 107 -18.51 -4.32 -5.30
C ASP A 107 -17.95 -3.01 -4.70
N ASP A 108 -16.63 -2.76 -4.81
CA ASP A 108 -16.01 -1.53 -4.28
C ASP A 108 -15.74 -0.52 -5.41
N VAL A 109 -16.78 0.25 -5.75
CA VAL A 109 -16.74 1.32 -6.77
C VAL A 109 -15.67 2.37 -6.46
N SER A 110 -15.29 2.54 -5.20
CA SER A 110 -14.33 3.57 -4.77
C SER A 110 -12.86 3.14 -4.90
N THR A 111 -12.61 1.89 -5.27
CA THR A 111 -11.25 1.32 -5.39
C THR A 111 -10.96 0.83 -6.82
N LYS A 112 -11.99 0.72 -7.67
CA LYS A 112 -11.86 0.51 -9.11
C LYS A 112 -11.35 1.75 -9.83
#